data_AF-A0A6N8BAA7-F1
#
_entry.id   AF-A0A6N8BAA7-F1
#
_cell.length_a   1.000
_cell.length_b   1.000
_cell.length_c   1.000
_cell.angle_alpha   90.00
_cell.angle_beta   90.00
_cell.angle_gamma   90.00
#
_symmetry.space_group_name_H-M   'P 1'
#
loop_
_entity.id
_entity.type
_entity.pdbx_description
1 polymer ?
#
loop_
_entity_poly.entity_id
_entity_poly.type
_entity_poly.pdbx_seq_one_letter_code
_entity_poly.pdbx_strand_id
1 'polypeptide(L)'
;MTEREFLIQFSHFKQEFLDTSRRPANKPKGNRKKVLENFERWLQLRAKMEKAEMTFSDFLNNVVLVAGKILENNDIAISCPAPVFKESKRCISIFKNSTVFYRIGRVRPRRGFNKGQNILVIELVMDGHKKSVFLPLLEMKEEIEERLGEKLLRELPRTESAGHYRVKTFLPYHLVESNDVQLVARDLADFILATLPCLEKLGLSRNP
;
A
#
# COMPACT_ATOMS: atom_id res chain seq x y z
N MET A 1 -16.60 7.26 1.55
CA MET A 1 -16.70 5.80 1.43
C MET A 1 -17.64 5.49 0.30
N THR A 2 -17.14 4.94 -0.80
CA THR A 2 -17.98 4.44 -1.89
C THR A 2 -18.60 3.10 -1.49
N GLU A 3 -19.67 2.69 -2.16
CA GLU A 3 -20.32 1.39 -1.91
C GLU A 3 -19.34 0.23 -2.08
N ARG A 4 -18.43 0.34 -3.07
CA ARG A 4 -17.36 -0.65 -3.30
C ARG A 4 -16.36 -0.70 -2.15
N GLU A 5 -15.93 0.45 -1.63
CA GLU A 5 -15.04 0.53 -0.47
C GLU A 5 -15.69 -0.06 0.79
N PHE A 6 -16.97 0.24 1.02
CA PHE A 6 -17.73 -0.32 2.14
C PHE A 6 -17.80 -1.85 2.06
N LEU A 7 -18.12 -2.40 0.87
CA LEU A 7 -18.25 -3.85 0.68
C LEU A 7 -16.92 -4.59 0.90
N ILE A 8 -15.80 -4.02 0.44
CA ILE A 8 -14.47 -4.60 0.65
C ILE A 8 -14.13 -4.61 2.15
N GLN A 9 -14.32 -3.47 2.83
CA GLN A 9 -14.02 -3.34 4.24
C GLN A 9 -14.91 -4.24 5.12
N PHE A 10 -16.21 -4.30 4.79
CA PHE A 10 -17.15 -5.19 5.45
C PHE A 10 -16.78 -6.66 5.27
N SER A 11 -16.38 -7.05 4.05
CA SER A 11 -15.94 -8.43 3.76
C SER A 11 -14.70 -8.80 4.58
N HIS A 12 -13.73 -7.89 4.68
CA HIS A 12 -12.53 -8.06 5.49
C HIS A 12 -12.86 -8.26 6.97
N PHE A 13 -13.62 -7.34 7.57
CA PHE A 13 -14.03 -7.44 8.97
C PHE A 13 -14.84 -8.68 9.27
N LYS A 14 -15.71 -9.10 8.34
CA LYS A 14 -16.45 -10.34 8.45
C LYS A 14 -15.52 -11.55 8.53
N GLN A 15 -14.50 -11.65 7.66
CA GLN A 15 -13.56 -12.76 7.70
C GLN A 15 -12.76 -12.78 9.00
N GLU A 16 -12.27 -11.62 9.43
CA GLU A 16 -11.49 -11.50 10.67
C GLU A 16 -12.30 -11.86 11.92
N PHE A 17 -13.56 -11.43 11.99
CA PHE A 17 -14.49 -11.84 13.04
C PHE A 17 -14.70 -13.36 13.06
N LEU A 18 -14.87 -13.98 11.89
CA LEU A 18 -15.06 -15.43 11.77
C LEU A 18 -13.81 -16.20 12.19
N ASP A 19 -12.62 -15.71 11.83
CA ASP A 19 -11.35 -16.35 12.19
C ASP A 19 -11.02 -16.21 13.68
N THR A 20 -11.32 -15.05 14.28
CA THR A 20 -11.21 -14.84 15.74
C THR A 20 -12.16 -15.78 16.52
N SER A 21 -13.29 -16.13 15.90
CA SER A 21 -14.32 -17.00 16.46
C SER A 21 -14.08 -18.50 16.25
N ARG A 22 -12.95 -18.92 15.64
CA ARG A 22 -12.59 -20.34 15.44
C ARG A 22 -12.06 -21.03 16.71
N ARG A 23 -11.73 -20.30 17.78
CA ARG A 23 -11.37 -20.90 19.07
C ARG A 23 -12.64 -21.51 19.72
N PRO A 24 -12.58 -22.73 20.28
CA PRO A 24 -13.77 -23.47 20.74
C PRO A 24 -14.59 -22.75 21.81
N ALA A 25 -13.99 -21.82 22.56
CA ALA A 25 -14.65 -20.98 23.56
C ALA A 25 -15.50 -19.83 22.97
N ASN A 26 -15.24 -19.40 21.72
CA ASN A 26 -15.82 -18.18 21.13
C ASN A 26 -16.63 -18.44 19.86
N LYS A 27 -16.98 -19.70 19.57
CA LYS A 27 -17.80 -20.03 18.41
C LYS A 27 -19.15 -19.30 18.53
N PRO A 28 -19.61 -18.53 17.53
CA PRO A 28 -20.84 -17.76 17.64
C PRO A 28 -22.00 -18.76 17.65
N LYS A 29 -22.49 -19.13 18.84
CA LYS A 29 -23.65 -19.99 19.01
C LYS A 29 -24.88 -19.10 19.11
N GLY A 30 -25.78 -19.20 18.15
CA GLY A 30 -27.02 -18.43 18.16
C GLY A 30 -27.69 -18.37 16.79
N ASN A 31 -28.91 -17.84 16.77
CA ASN A 31 -29.60 -17.49 15.52
C ASN A 31 -28.88 -16.33 14.81
N ARG A 32 -29.20 -16.08 13.54
CA ARG A 32 -28.56 -15.05 12.71
C ARG A 32 -28.51 -13.67 13.39
N LYS A 33 -29.55 -13.31 14.15
CA LYS A 33 -29.61 -12.04 14.91
C LYS A 33 -28.49 -11.93 15.95
N LYS A 34 -28.30 -12.97 16.78
CA LYS A 34 -27.22 -12.99 17.80
C LYS A 34 -25.83 -12.94 17.19
N VAL A 35 -25.63 -13.55 16.02
CA VAL A 35 -24.34 -13.49 15.31
C VAL A 35 -24.05 -12.06 14.86
N LEU A 36 -25.05 -11.34 14.35
CA LEU A 36 -24.90 -9.94 13.94
C LEU A 36 -24.67 -9.02 15.15
N GLU A 37 -25.38 -9.21 16.25
CA GLU A 37 -25.16 -8.46 17.50
C GLU A 37 -23.74 -8.68 18.05
N ASN A 38 -23.23 -9.92 17.98
CA ASN A 38 -21.85 -10.23 18.37
C ASN A 38 -20.82 -9.59 17.43
N PHE A 39 -21.10 -9.56 16.13
CA PHE A 39 -20.25 -8.89 15.14
C PHE A 39 -20.20 -7.38 15.37
N GLU A 40 -21.36 -6.75 15.60
CA GLU A 40 -21.46 -5.33 15.94
C GLU A 40 -20.69 -4.99 17.23
N ARG A 41 -20.87 -5.80 18.28
CA ARG A 41 -20.15 -5.61 19.55
C ARG A 41 -18.65 -5.79 19.37
N TRP A 42 -18.22 -6.75 18.54
CA TRP A 42 -16.81 -6.95 18.21
C TRP A 42 -16.23 -5.73 17.49
N LEU A 43 -16.94 -5.17 16.51
CA LEU A 43 -16.55 -3.93 15.84
C LEU A 43 -16.42 -2.76 16.82
N GLN A 44 -17.38 -2.61 17.75
CA GLN A 44 -17.35 -1.54 18.77
C GLN A 44 -16.18 -1.70 19.76
N LEU A 45 -15.87 -2.94 20.16
CA LEU A 45 -14.74 -3.22 21.06
C LEU A 45 -13.41 -2.99 20.35
N ARG A 46 -13.29 -3.40 19.09
CA ARG A 46 -12.13 -3.12 18.25
C ARG A 46 -11.88 -1.62 18.10
N ALA A 47 -12.92 -0.85 17.78
CA ALA A 47 -12.84 0.61 17.69
C ALA A 47 -12.42 1.27 19.01
N LYS A 48 -12.66 0.61 20.16
CA LYS A 48 -12.21 1.07 21.49
C LYS A 48 -10.78 0.63 21.82
N MET A 49 -10.36 -0.56 21.37
CA MET A 49 -9.02 -1.11 21.63
C MET A 49 -7.94 -0.54 20.70
N GLU A 50 -8.30 -0.09 19.50
CA GLU A 50 -7.37 0.51 18.52
C GLU A 50 -6.93 1.95 18.89
N LYS A 51 -7.28 2.46 20.07
CA LYS A 51 -6.84 3.77 20.59
C LYS A 51 -5.50 3.73 21.34
N ALA A 52 -4.57 2.88 20.94
CA ALA A 52 -3.17 3.28 21.07
C ALA A 52 -2.86 4.13 19.84
N GLU A 53 -2.68 5.44 20.02
CA GLU A 53 -2.36 6.35 18.91
C GLU A 53 -1.00 5.97 18.32
N MET A 54 -1.02 5.08 17.33
CA MET A 54 0.13 4.78 16.51
C MET A 54 0.45 6.03 15.69
N THR A 55 1.67 6.55 15.79
CA THR A 55 2.05 7.68 14.96
C THR A 55 2.05 7.28 13.50
N PHE A 56 1.87 8.23 12.58
CA PHE A 56 1.96 7.92 11.14
C PHE A 56 3.32 7.31 10.76
N SER A 57 4.38 7.73 11.46
CA SER A 57 5.72 7.19 11.29
C SER A 57 5.79 5.71 11.66
N ASP A 58 5.18 5.33 12.77
CA ASP A 58 5.10 3.93 13.24
C ASP A 58 4.22 3.09 12.31
N PHE A 59 3.11 3.66 11.84
CA PHE A 59 2.26 3.03 10.83
C PHE A 59 3.06 2.67 9.57
N LEU A 60 3.82 3.62 9.01
CA LEU A 60 4.64 3.35 7.83
C LEU A 60 5.75 2.32 8.10
N ASN A 61 6.38 2.36 9.29
CA ASN A 61 7.39 1.36 9.67
C ASN A 61 6.79 -0.05 9.71
N ASN A 62 5.61 -0.19 10.30
CA ASN A 62 4.90 -1.46 10.38
C ASN A 62 4.46 -1.96 9.00
N VAL A 63 3.96 -1.06 8.14
CA VAL A 63 3.60 -1.39 6.75
C VAL A 63 4.80 -1.94 5.99
N VAL A 64 5.94 -1.25 6.05
CA VAL A 64 7.17 -1.67 5.37
C VAL A 64 7.67 -3.00 5.91
N LEU A 65 7.62 -3.21 7.23
CA LEU A 65 8.03 -4.47 7.86
C LEU A 65 7.14 -5.64 7.40
N VAL A 66 5.82 -5.45 7.37
CA VAL A 66 4.88 -6.49 6.94
C VAL A 66 5.01 -6.76 5.43
N ALA A 67 5.15 -5.71 4.61
CA ALA A 67 5.37 -5.85 3.18
C ALA A 67 6.69 -6.60 2.89
N GLY A 68 7.76 -6.31 3.65
CA GLY A 68 9.01 -7.04 3.57
C GLY A 68 8.84 -8.54 3.77
N LYS A 69 8.07 -8.96 4.79
CA LYS A 69 7.76 -10.39 5.01
C LYS A 69 6.97 -11.02 3.86
N ILE A 70 6.04 -10.28 3.25
CA ILE A 70 5.28 -10.76 2.09
C ILE A 70 6.21 -10.96 0.89
N LEU A 71 7.14 -10.04 0.68
CA LEU A 71 8.09 -10.07 -0.43
C LEU A 71 9.20 -11.12 -0.22
N GLU A 72 9.63 -11.35 1.02
CA GLU A 72 10.56 -12.44 1.36
C GLU A 72 10.00 -13.82 0.98
N ASN A 73 8.68 -14.04 1.16
CA ASN A 73 8.02 -15.27 0.71
C ASN A 73 8.02 -15.43 -0.84
N ASN A 74 8.41 -14.40 -1.57
CA ASN A 74 8.55 -14.38 -3.03
C ASN A 74 10.03 -14.20 -3.47
N ASP A 75 10.99 -14.48 -2.58
CA ASP A 75 12.43 -14.35 -2.83
C ASP A 75 12.84 -12.92 -3.25
N ILE A 76 12.19 -11.91 -2.67
CA ILE A 76 12.47 -10.48 -2.89
C ILE A 76 12.93 -9.85 -1.57
N ALA A 77 14.22 -9.60 -1.47
CA ALA A 77 14.79 -8.83 -0.36
C ALA A 77 14.59 -7.33 -0.59
N ILE A 78 14.11 -6.63 0.46
CA ILE A 78 13.98 -5.18 0.45
C ILE A 78 14.94 -4.54 1.43
N SER A 79 15.52 -3.41 1.05
CA SER A 79 16.32 -2.57 1.92
C SER A 79 15.63 -1.23 2.12
N CYS A 80 15.51 -0.78 3.36
CA CYS A 80 14.99 0.54 3.67
C CYS A 80 16.16 1.42 4.10
N PRO A 81 16.67 2.30 3.22
CA PRO A 81 17.65 3.29 3.65
C PRO A 81 17.07 4.09 4.82
N ALA A 82 17.89 4.29 5.85
CA ALA A 82 17.50 4.91 7.11
C ALA A 82 16.69 6.20 6.90
N PRO A 83 15.73 6.50 7.79
CA PRO A 83 14.78 7.59 7.60
C PRO A 83 15.50 8.93 7.46
N VAL A 84 15.48 9.50 6.25
CA VAL A 84 15.94 10.87 6.01
C VAL A 84 14.85 11.82 6.52
N PHE A 85 14.79 12.00 7.84
CA PHE A 85 14.19 13.12 8.59
C PHE A 85 12.81 13.66 8.20
N LYS A 86 12.02 12.96 7.37
CA LYS A 86 10.65 13.32 7.01
C LYS A 86 9.72 12.19 7.41
N GLU A 87 9.03 12.41 8.53
CA GLU A 87 7.97 11.55 9.10
C GLU A 87 6.91 11.09 8.09
N SER A 88 6.79 11.78 6.95
CA SER A 88 5.74 11.56 5.98
C SER A 88 6.00 10.47 4.93
N LYS A 89 7.21 9.89 4.82
CA LYS A 89 7.54 8.91 3.77
C LYS A 89 8.53 7.83 4.22
N ARG A 90 8.52 6.68 3.52
CA ARG A 90 9.52 5.61 3.59
C ARG A 90 9.94 5.20 2.19
N CYS A 91 11.25 5.11 1.97
CA CYS A 91 11.84 4.63 0.72
C CYS A 91 12.24 3.17 0.88
N ILE A 92 12.05 2.40 -0.17
CA ILE A 92 12.26 0.95 -0.22
C ILE A 92 13.06 0.67 -1.49
N SER A 93 14.29 0.20 -1.31
CA SER A 93 15.21 -0.18 -2.38
C SER A 93 15.20 -1.69 -2.55
N ILE A 94 15.02 -2.12 -3.80
CA ILE A 94 15.10 -3.52 -4.22
C ILE A 94 16.28 -3.74 -5.15
N PHE A 95 16.67 -2.70 -5.89
CA PHE A 95 17.71 -2.75 -6.90
C PHE A 95 19.04 -2.26 -6.35
N LYS A 96 20.13 -2.77 -6.91
CA LYS A 96 21.51 -2.33 -6.59
C LYS A 96 21.74 -0.85 -6.90
N ASN A 97 20.97 -0.29 -7.83
CA ASN A 97 21.09 1.11 -8.23
C ASN A 97 20.18 2.00 -7.37
N SER A 98 20.77 2.90 -6.59
CA SER A 98 20.06 3.70 -5.57
C SER A 98 19.09 4.73 -6.14
N THR A 99 19.04 4.93 -7.46
CA THR A 99 18.22 5.95 -8.12
C THR A 99 16.82 5.47 -8.51
N VAL A 100 16.61 4.14 -8.63
CA VAL A 100 15.27 3.55 -8.84
C VAL A 100 14.83 2.84 -7.56
N PHE A 101 13.73 3.31 -6.98
CA PHE A 101 13.26 2.81 -5.69
C PHE A 101 11.76 3.01 -5.53
N TYR A 102 11.17 2.24 -4.63
CA TYR A 102 9.77 2.37 -4.24
C TYR A 102 9.65 3.32 -3.04
N ARG A 103 8.51 3.99 -2.92
CA ARG A 103 8.25 4.91 -1.81
C ARG A 103 6.80 4.84 -1.40
N ILE A 104 6.56 4.76 -0.10
CA ILE A 104 5.23 4.92 0.48
C ILE A 104 5.19 6.18 1.36
N GLY A 105 4.07 6.89 1.38
CA GLY A 105 3.90 7.98 2.32
C GLY A 105 2.63 8.79 2.15
N ARG A 106 2.57 9.91 2.86
CA ARG A 106 1.42 10.83 2.83
C ARG A 106 1.64 11.96 1.84
N VAL A 107 0.61 12.26 1.05
CA VAL A 107 0.53 13.46 0.21
C VAL A 107 -0.75 14.23 0.49
N ARG A 108 -0.70 15.55 0.31
CA ARG A 108 -1.85 16.45 0.37
C ARG A 108 -1.89 17.32 -0.88
N PRO A 109 -2.54 16.87 -1.97
CA PRO A 109 -2.53 17.57 -3.24
C PRO A 109 -3.04 19.01 -3.11
N ARG A 110 -2.39 19.97 -3.77
CA ARG A 110 -2.82 21.38 -3.78
C ARG A 110 -3.84 21.70 -4.88
N ARG A 111 -4.00 20.81 -5.86
CA ARG A 111 -4.85 20.95 -7.06
C ARG A 111 -5.43 19.59 -7.43
N GLY A 112 -6.50 19.58 -8.22
CA GLY A 112 -7.18 18.36 -8.69
C GLY A 112 -8.33 17.90 -7.79
N PHE A 113 -8.91 16.74 -8.09
CA PHE A 113 -10.08 16.19 -7.41
C PHE A 113 -9.85 15.99 -5.89
N ASN A 114 -8.67 15.51 -5.51
CA ASN A 114 -8.32 15.26 -4.10
C ASN A 114 -7.63 16.47 -3.42
N LYS A 115 -7.94 17.69 -3.86
CA LYS A 115 -7.30 18.91 -3.32
C LYS A 115 -7.57 19.03 -1.82
N GLY A 116 -6.50 19.26 -1.07
CA GLY A 116 -6.57 19.54 0.36
C GLY A 116 -6.87 18.32 1.24
N GLN A 117 -6.98 17.12 0.66
CA GLN A 117 -7.20 15.88 1.40
C GLN A 117 -5.87 15.16 1.63
N ASN A 118 -5.72 14.52 2.79
CA ASN A 118 -4.62 13.59 3.02
C ASN A 118 -4.90 12.31 2.24
N ILE A 119 -3.87 11.75 1.61
CA ILE A 119 -3.94 10.53 0.82
C ILE A 119 -2.65 9.76 1.07
N LEU A 120 -2.74 8.45 1.12
CA LEU A 120 -1.58 7.59 1.13
C LEU A 120 -1.17 7.31 -0.33
N VAL A 121 0.12 7.35 -0.61
CA VAL A 121 0.65 7.14 -1.96
C VAL A 121 1.71 6.04 -1.92
N ILE A 122 1.65 5.15 -2.88
CA ILE A 122 2.73 4.23 -3.23
C ILE A 122 3.28 4.70 -4.58
N GLU A 123 4.60 4.86 -4.68
CA GLU A 123 5.28 5.42 -5.84
C GLU A 123 6.45 4.52 -6.22
N LEU A 124 6.63 4.28 -7.53
CA LEU A 124 7.91 3.86 -8.09
C LEU A 124 8.61 5.10 -8.64
N VAL A 125 9.77 5.41 -8.06
CA VAL A 125 10.58 6.58 -8.40
C VAL A 125 11.68 6.17 -9.37
N MET A 126 11.73 6.83 -10.53
CA MET A 126 12.71 6.60 -11.61
C MET A 126 13.30 7.93 -12.10
N ASP A 127 13.41 8.91 -11.22
CA ASP A 127 13.89 10.26 -11.53
C ASP A 127 15.28 10.17 -12.23
N GLY A 128 15.46 10.90 -13.33
CA GLY A 128 16.67 10.81 -14.18
C GLY A 128 16.69 9.68 -15.22
N HIS A 129 15.79 8.69 -15.16
CA HIS A 129 15.79 7.50 -16.03
C HIS A 129 14.68 7.50 -17.11
N LYS A 130 14.49 8.64 -17.81
CA LYS A 130 13.40 8.80 -18.79
C LYS A 130 13.38 7.71 -19.86
N LYS A 131 14.47 7.61 -20.63
CA LYS A 131 14.54 6.73 -21.82
C LYS A 131 14.89 5.29 -21.45
N SER A 132 15.68 5.10 -20.39
CA SER A 132 16.19 3.78 -20.01
C SER A 132 15.19 2.97 -19.19
N VAL A 133 14.29 3.61 -18.45
CA VAL A 133 13.34 2.90 -17.56
C VAL A 133 11.92 3.42 -17.72
N PHE A 134 11.68 4.72 -17.55
CA PHE A 134 10.32 5.26 -17.43
C PHE A 134 9.47 5.06 -18.69
N LEU A 135 9.96 5.47 -19.87
CA LEU A 135 9.21 5.32 -21.12
C LEU A 135 8.98 3.83 -21.47
N PRO A 136 10.00 2.94 -21.44
CA PRO A 136 9.77 1.51 -21.64
C PRO A 136 8.79 0.89 -20.64
N LEU A 137 8.84 1.29 -19.36
CA LEU A 137 7.89 0.81 -18.36
C LEU A 137 6.45 1.24 -18.69
N LEU A 138 6.27 2.43 -19.26
CA LEU A 138 4.95 2.90 -19.70
C LEU A 138 4.40 2.12 -20.89
N GLU A 139 5.26 1.53 -21.73
CA GLU A 139 4.83 0.63 -22.81
C GLU A 139 4.26 -0.68 -22.24
N MET A 140 4.74 -1.11 -21.06
CA MET A 140 4.24 -2.26 -20.31
C MET A 140 3.13 -1.89 -19.30
N LYS A 141 2.59 -0.67 -19.36
CA LYS A 141 1.66 -0.15 -18.35
C LYS A 141 0.39 -1.00 -18.22
N GLU A 142 -0.18 -1.46 -19.34
CA GLU A 142 -1.41 -2.25 -19.32
C GLU A 142 -1.20 -3.61 -18.63
N GLU A 143 -0.06 -4.27 -18.86
CA GLU A 143 0.33 -5.52 -18.17
C GLU A 143 0.41 -5.30 -16.65
N ILE A 144 0.94 -4.16 -16.21
CA ILE A 144 1.05 -3.84 -14.78
C ILE A 144 -0.32 -3.52 -14.18
N GLU A 145 -1.15 -2.73 -14.88
CA GLU A 145 -2.51 -2.37 -14.43
C GLU A 145 -3.43 -3.60 -14.36
N GLU A 146 -3.29 -4.56 -15.28
CA GLU A 146 -4.02 -5.83 -15.23
C GLU A 146 -3.66 -6.66 -14.01
N ARG A 147 -2.36 -6.76 -13.68
CA ARG A 147 -1.90 -7.46 -12.46
C ARG A 147 -2.36 -6.79 -11.17
N LEU A 148 -2.40 -5.46 -11.15
CA LEU A 148 -2.84 -4.70 -9.97
C LEU A 148 -4.36 -4.63 -9.84
N GLY A 149 -5.11 -4.75 -10.94
CA GLY A 149 -6.54 -4.48 -10.97
C GLY A 149 -6.89 -2.99 -10.78
N GLU A 150 -5.91 -2.09 -10.91
CA GLU A 150 -6.07 -0.64 -10.78
C GLU A 150 -5.20 0.14 -11.77
N LYS A 151 -5.56 1.42 -11.99
CA LYS A 151 -4.82 2.28 -12.92
C LYS A 151 -3.60 2.92 -12.26
N LEU A 152 -2.47 2.85 -12.96
CA LEU A 152 -1.27 3.58 -12.63
C LEU A 152 -1.41 5.05 -13.01
N LEU A 153 -1.12 5.90 -12.03
CA LEU A 153 -1.09 7.34 -12.22
C LEU A 153 0.33 7.79 -12.55
N ARG A 154 0.42 8.83 -13.38
CA ARG A 154 1.67 9.50 -13.74
C ARG A 154 1.80 10.84 -13.04
N GLU A 155 3.00 11.40 -13.09
CA GLU A 155 3.18 12.81 -12.80
C GLU A 155 2.58 13.69 -13.91
N LEU A 156 2.32 14.96 -13.58
CA LEU A 156 1.88 15.92 -14.59
C LEU A 156 2.99 16.14 -15.63
N PRO A 157 2.66 16.43 -16.90
CA PRO A 157 3.67 16.62 -17.95
C PRO A 157 4.76 17.62 -17.57
N ARG A 158 4.41 18.74 -16.92
CA ARG A 158 5.36 19.74 -16.43
C ARG A 158 6.35 19.17 -15.41
N THR A 159 5.91 18.29 -14.53
CA THR A 159 6.74 17.63 -13.51
C THR A 159 7.66 16.61 -14.16
N GLU A 160 7.17 15.85 -15.13
CA GLU A 160 7.97 14.91 -15.91
C GLU A 160 9.05 15.64 -16.74
N SER A 161 8.72 16.78 -17.35
CA SER A 161 9.68 17.63 -18.07
C SER A 161 10.82 18.14 -17.17
N ALA A 162 10.59 18.24 -15.87
CA ALA A 162 11.59 18.61 -14.88
C ALA A 162 12.45 17.43 -14.39
N GLY A 163 12.31 16.23 -14.98
CA GLY A 163 13.11 15.05 -14.65
C GLY A 163 12.51 14.14 -13.58
N HIS A 164 11.28 14.40 -13.13
CA HIS A 164 10.60 13.57 -12.14
C HIS A 164 9.73 12.52 -12.83
N TYR A 165 10.23 11.29 -12.88
CA TYR A 165 9.60 10.19 -13.60
C TYR A 165 9.09 9.16 -12.59
N ARG A 166 7.77 9.14 -12.39
CA ARG A 166 7.15 8.30 -11.35
C ARG A 166 5.83 7.73 -11.84
N VAL A 167 5.58 6.49 -11.43
CA VAL A 167 4.25 5.89 -11.47
C VAL A 167 3.77 5.67 -10.06
N LYS A 168 2.48 5.86 -9.81
CA LYS A 168 1.92 5.84 -8.46
C LYS A 168 0.50 5.31 -8.40
N THR A 169 0.13 4.84 -7.22
CA THR A 169 -1.23 4.48 -6.84
C THR A 169 -1.62 5.25 -5.58
N PHE A 170 -2.91 5.45 -5.39
CA PHE A 170 -3.43 6.17 -4.23
C PHE A 170 -4.28 5.24 -3.38
N LEU A 171 -3.98 5.23 -2.09
CA LEU A 171 -4.75 4.53 -1.09
C LEU A 171 -5.50 5.53 -0.22
N PRO A 172 -6.74 5.21 0.18
CA PRO A 172 -7.55 6.12 0.96
C PRO A 172 -6.97 6.29 2.37
N TYR A 173 -6.96 7.53 2.86
CA TYR A 173 -6.27 7.86 4.12
C TYR A 173 -6.95 7.28 5.38
N HIS A 174 -8.22 6.88 5.29
CA HIS A 174 -8.91 6.23 6.41
C HIS A 174 -8.22 4.92 6.84
N LEU A 175 -7.42 4.29 5.97
CA LEU A 175 -6.62 3.11 6.32
C LEU A 175 -5.55 3.41 7.37
N VAL A 176 -5.03 4.65 7.36
CA VAL A 176 -4.14 5.14 8.41
C VAL A 176 -4.93 5.37 9.69
N GLU A 177 -6.11 5.97 9.59
CA GLU A 177 -6.98 6.28 10.74
C GLU A 177 -7.50 5.01 11.44
N SER A 178 -7.70 3.93 10.67
CA SER A 178 -8.09 2.61 11.17
C SER A 178 -6.91 1.68 11.47
N ASN A 179 -5.67 2.18 11.41
CA ASN A 179 -4.45 1.39 11.66
C ASN A 179 -4.37 0.10 10.81
N ASP A 180 -4.87 0.11 9.58
CA ASP A 180 -4.94 -1.07 8.69
C ASP A 180 -3.60 -1.33 7.99
N VAL A 181 -2.61 -1.69 8.79
CA VAL A 181 -1.24 -2.01 8.33
C VAL A 181 -1.24 -3.17 7.34
N GLN A 182 -2.07 -4.18 7.57
CA GLN A 182 -2.07 -5.41 6.77
C GLN A 182 -2.52 -5.16 5.34
N LEU A 183 -3.63 -4.43 5.16
CA LEU A 183 -4.13 -4.10 3.84
C LEU A 183 -3.13 -3.25 3.06
N VAL A 184 -2.63 -2.17 3.69
CA VAL A 184 -1.66 -1.28 3.04
C VAL A 184 -0.34 -1.98 2.72
N ALA A 185 0.12 -2.91 3.58
CA ALA A 185 1.32 -3.70 3.32
C ALA A 185 1.13 -4.66 2.14
N ARG A 186 -0.06 -5.24 1.97
CA ARG A 186 -0.40 -6.05 0.79
C ARG A 186 -0.43 -5.20 -0.46
N ASP A 187 -1.12 -4.06 -0.45
CA ASP A 187 -1.16 -3.16 -1.61
C ASP A 187 0.25 -2.71 -2.04
N LEU A 188 1.14 -2.44 -1.07
CA LEU A 188 2.54 -2.13 -1.33
C LEU A 188 3.30 -3.31 -1.93
N ALA A 189 3.13 -4.52 -1.39
CA ALA A 189 3.77 -5.72 -1.91
C ALA A 189 3.26 -6.07 -3.32
N ASP A 190 1.95 -5.99 -3.55
CA ASP A 190 1.32 -6.24 -4.85
C ASP A 190 1.80 -5.23 -5.89
N PHE A 191 1.91 -3.95 -5.53
CA PHE A 191 2.51 -2.92 -6.38
C PHE A 191 3.95 -3.26 -6.79
N ILE A 192 4.77 -3.73 -5.85
CA ILE A 192 6.14 -4.17 -6.11
C ILE A 192 6.13 -5.41 -7.02
N LEU A 193 5.36 -6.44 -6.69
CA LEU A 193 5.28 -7.69 -7.45
C LEU A 193 4.77 -7.50 -8.88
N ALA A 194 3.84 -6.57 -9.10
CA ALA A 194 3.31 -6.28 -10.43
C ALA A 194 4.35 -5.56 -11.31
N THR A 195 5.13 -4.65 -10.74
CA THR A 195 6.10 -3.82 -11.47
C THR A 195 7.47 -4.49 -11.63
N LEU A 196 7.89 -5.33 -10.68
CA LEU A 196 9.23 -5.90 -10.62
C LEU A 196 9.61 -6.70 -11.87
N PRO A 197 8.78 -7.63 -12.41
CA PRO A 197 9.13 -8.39 -13.61
C PRO A 197 9.38 -7.49 -14.83
N CYS A 198 8.63 -6.38 -14.94
CA CYS A 198 8.81 -5.41 -16.01
C CYS A 198 10.14 -4.66 -15.84
N LEU A 199 10.52 -4.30 -14.61
CA LEU A 199 11.80 -3.64 -14.33
C LEU A 199 13.00 -4.58 -14.57
N GLU A 200 12.87 -5.86 -14.25
CA GLU A 200 13.90 -6.86 -14.54
C GLU A 200 14.11 -7.04 -16.06
N LYS A 201 13.03 -7.05 -16.86
CA LYS A 201 13.12 -7.03 -18.34
C LYS A 201 13.87 -5.82 -18.88
N LEU A 202 13.86 -4.70 -18.15
CA LEU A 202 14.60 -3.47 -18.49
C LEU A 202 16.05 -3.46 -17.97
N GLY A 203 16.52 -4.58 -17.43
CA GLY A 203 17.91 -4.75 -16.99
C GLY A 203 18.19 -4.25 -15.56
N LEU A 204 17.17 -3.96 -14.75
CA LEU A 204 17.39 -3.67 -13.34
C LEU A 204 17.64 -4.97 -12.56
N SER A 205 18.78 -5.07 -11.88
CA SER A 205 19.14 -6.22 -11.05
C SER A 205 18.80 -6.00 -9.57
N ARG A 206 18.20 -7.03 -8.96
CA ARG A 206 17.91 -7.08 -7.52
C ARG A 206 19.19 -7.05 -6.66
N ASN A 207 19.04 -6.60 -5.43
CA ASN A 207 20.02 -6.82 -4.37
C ASN A 207 20.17 -8.33 -4.12
N PRO A 208 21.40 -8.80 -3.86
CA PRO A 208 21.65 -10.20 -3.50
C PRO A 208 21.06 -10.55 -2.14
#